data_AF-A0A8H6Z455-F1
#
_entry.id   AF-A0A8H6Z455-F1
#
_cell.length_a   1.000
_cell.length_b   1.000
_cell.length_c   1.000
_cell.angle_alpha   90.00
_cell.angle_beta   90.00
_cell.angle_gamma   90.00
#
_symmetry.space_group_name_H-M   'P 1'
#
loop_
_entity.id
_entity.type
_entity.pdbx_description
1 polymer ?
#
loop_
_entity_poly.entity_id
_entity_poly.type
_entity_poly.pdbx_seq_one_letter_code
_entity_poly.pdbx_strand_id
1 'polypeptide(L)'
;MLILIAVHLLSQDSIAALLPRPSDARATTDSCKDIDNCRTLFSVVWGCIATIFACTWVSVHPNVPPPNQSSLQLLWRRLKMMLIAMIAPEIMVGFAARQFFGSRWLVKNFRFSSTQAFFFCMGGFVSPMGHPIATKEQLENPAHRFVFQMAIRNVNKEEIMDKSKGDAVSKGVALLQGLWFILQCLARAHRHLAITQLEVVTLAFAVVNIFIWLLWWNKPLDVQRPIVVGPTLSDSGSQGTAPDQFSHVDQLRTAILGFRTNEYHPLSSVSVPSFWSMAHNDDIEANLLLILVGALFGAIHCAAWNAIFPTPAEMWIWRMSSLVIIAVPCLPYLLAPLTTIDWLESTYTVLVLLGIFFYIAARIILLVLALAELRLLPASAFVDVNWSTYIPHI
;
A
#
# COMPACT_ATOMS: atom_id res chain seq x y z
N MET A 1 -20.14 0.03 -14.82
CA MET A 1 -20.79 1.20 -15.46
C MET A 1 -19.76 2.23 -15.95
N LEU A 2 -18.81 2.68 -15.12
CA LEU A 2 -17.74 3.62 -15.55
C LEU A 2 -16.82 3.08 -16.66
N ILE A 3 -16.49 1.79 -16.65
CA ILE A 3 -15.71 1.16 -17.73
C ILE A 3 -16.49 1.12 -19.05
N LEU A 4 -17.81 0.92 -18.99
CA LEU A 4 -18.67 0.92 -20.19
C LEU A 4 -18.89 2.34 -20.72
N ILE A 5 -18.94 3.35 -19.85
CA ILE A 5 -18.99 4.76 -20.25
C ILE A 5 -17.65 5.18 -20.88
N ALA A 6 -16.50 4.74 -20.34
CA ALA A 6 -15.20 4.97 -20.96
C ALA A 6 -15.08 4.31 -22.34
N VAL A 7 -15.55 3.06 -22.49
CA VAL A 7 -15.57 2.36 -23.79
C VAL A 7 -16.55 3.02 -24.78
N HIS A 8 -17.69 3.53 -24.30
CA HIS A 8 -18.68 4.22 -25.15
C HIS A 8 -18.18 5.60 -25.61
N LEU A 9 -17.47 6.34 -24.75
CA LEU A 9 -16.83 7.61 -25.10
C LEU A 9 -15.67 7.39 -26.09
N LEU A 10 -14.90 6.31 -25.92
CA LEU A 10 -13.83 5.91 -26.86
C LEU A 10 -14.37 5.46 -28.22
N SER A 11 -15.64 5.05 -28.31
CA SER A 11 -16.28 4.62 -29.56
C SER A 11 -16.83 5.80 -30.40
N GLN A 12 -17.00 7.00 -29.83
CA GLN A 12 -17.66 8.12 -30.52
C GLN A 12 -16.70 9.10 -31.21
N ASP A 13 -15.40 9.09 -30.89
CA ASP A 13 -14.43 10.06 -31.44
C ASP A 13 -13.78 9.65 -32.78
N SER A 14 -14.29 8.63 -33.48
CA SER A 14 -13.62 8.08 -34.67
C SER A 14 -13.98 8.73 -36.03
N ILE A 15 -14.72 9.85 -36.12
CA ILE A 15 -15.14 10.39 -37.45
C ILE A 15 -14.87 11.89 -37.69
N ALA A 16 -14.19 12.64 -36.82
CA ALA A 16 -13.92 14.06 -37.09
C ALA A 16 -12.46 14.50 -36.84
N ALA A 17 -11.54 14.03 -37.67
CA ALA A 17 -10.25 14.69 -37.88
C ALA A 17 -9.71 14.43 -39.30
N LEU A 18 -10.53 14.70 -40.32
CA LEU A 18 -10.05 14.96 -41.67
C LEU A 18 -9.54 16.40 -41.71
N LEU A 19 -8.21 16.59 -41.71
CA LEU A 19 -7.45 17.51 -42.56
C LEU A 19 -5.97 17.53 -42.12
N PRO A 20 -5.00 17.30 -43.02
CA PRO A 20 -3.58 17.47 -42.71
C PRO A 20 -3.20 18.96 -42.81
N ARG A 21 -2.42 19.47 -41.85
CA ARG A 21 -1.61 20.68 -42.05
C ARG A 21 -0.16 20.28 -42.35
N PRO A 22 0.38 20.66 -43.51
CA PRO A 22 1.78 20.42 -43.85
C PRO A 22 2.69 21.48 -43.21
N SER A 23 3.98 21.17 -43.19
CA SER A 23 5.15 21.96 -42.76
C SER A 23 5.42 22.06 -41.25
N ASP A 24 5.85 20.93 -40.68
CA ASP A 24 7.09 20.85 -39.89
C ASP A 24 7.77 19.51 -40.20
N ALA A 25 8.46 19.50 -41.36
CA ALA A 25 9.30 18.40 -41.79
C ALA A 25 10.59 18.37 -40.96
N ARG A 26 10.50 17.85 -39.74
CA ARG A 26 11.62 17.19 -39.03
C ARG A 26 11.15 16.26 -37.91
N ALA A 27 10.06 15.53 -38.12
CA ALA A 27 9.90 14.26 -37.45
C ALA A 27 10.75 13.25 -38.22
N THR A 28 12.00 13.06 -37.81
CA THR A 28 12.75 11.87 -38.20
C THR A 28 11.88 10.67 -37.81
N THR A 29 11.61 9.82 -38.79
CA THR A 29 11.08 8.48 -38.61
C THR A 29 12.12 7.66 -37.83
N ASP A 30 12.25 7.93 -36.54
CA ASP A 30 13.06 7.14 -35.61
C ASP A 30 12.30 5.85 -35.29
N SER A 31 12.07 5.03 -36.31
CA SER A 31 11.87 3.60 -36.06
C SER A 31 13.17 3.10 -35.45
N CYS A 32 13.13 2.59 -34.23
CA CYS A 32 14.25 1.87 -33.65
C CYS A 32 14.54 0.66 -34.57
N LYS A 33 15.59 0.73 -35.39
CA LYS A 33 15.94 -0.30 -36.40
C LYS A 33 16.94 -1.33 -35.88
N ASP A 34 17.49 -1.09 -34.71
CA ASP A 34 18.51 -1.93 -34.09
C ASP A 34 17.86 -2.86 -33.05
N ILE A 35 17.58 -4.10 -33.45
CA ILE A 35 16.87 -5.08 -32.61
C ILE A 35 17.53 -5.30 -31.25
N ASP A 36 18.85 -5.10 -31.14
CA ASP A 36 19.63 -5.31 -29.92
C ASP A 36 19.52 -4.13 -28.94
N ASN A 37 19.08 -2.96 -29.41
CA ASN A 37 18.90 -1.74 -28.64
C ASN A 37 17.44 -1.26 -28.57
N CYS A 38 16.49 -2.06 -29.06
CA CYS A 38 15.06 -1.75 -29.01
C CYS A 38 14.36 -2.55 -27.91
N ARG A 39 13.40 -1.90 -27.25
CA ARG A 39 12.45 -2.57 -26.36
C ARG A 39 11.04 -2.55 -26.98
N THR A 40 10.27 -3.59 -26.72
CA THR A 40 8.92 -3.74 -27.28
C THR A 40 7.87 -3.18 -26.32
N LEU A 41 6.67 -2.88 -26.84
CA LEU A 41 5.53 -2.52 -25.97
C LEU A 41 5.25 -3.61 -24.94
N PHE A 42 5.37 -4.89 -25.34
CA PHE A 42 5.18 -6.03 -24.44
C PHE A 42 6.19 -6.01 -23.29
N SER A 43 7.48 -5.76 -23.55
CA SER A 43 8.48 -5.71 -22.47
C SER A 43 8.25 -4.55 -21.50
N VAL A 44 7.81 -3.39 -22.01
CA VAL A 44 7.40 -2.24 -21.16
C VAL A 44 6.24 -2.63 -20.26
N VAL A 45 5.15 -3.15 -20.85
CA VAL A 45 3.94 -3.52 -20.10
C VAL A 45 4.24 -4.63 -19.09
N TRP A 46 4.97 -5.67 -19.50
CA TRP A 46 5.33 -6.78 -18.62
C TRP A 46 6.22 -6.34 -17.46
N GLY A 47 7.23 -5.51 -17.74
CA GLY A 47 8.09 -4.93 -16.70
C GLY A 47 7.29 -4.15 -15.66
N CYS A 48 6.31 -3.37 -16.11
CA CYS A 48 5.41 -2.63 -15.22
C CYS A 48 4.50 -3.56 -14.41
N ILE A 49 3.81 -4.50 -15.05
CA ILE A 49 2.89 -5.45 -14.37
C ILE A 49 3.64 -6.30 -13.35
N ALA A 50 4.80 -6.86 -13.71
CA ALA A 50 5.61 -7.68 -12.83
C ALA A 50 6.06 -6.89 -11.59
N THR A 51 6.46 -5.63 -11.78
CA THR A 51 6.88 -4.75 -10.69
C THR A 51 5.71 -4.35 -9.79
N ILE A 52 4.56 -3.97 -10.35
CA ILE A 52 3.35 -3.68 -9.57
C ILE A 52 2.92 -4.92 -8.77
N PHE A 53 2.94 -6.10 -9.38
CA PHE A 53 2.63 -7.36 -8.70
C PHE A 53 3.61 -7.63 -7.54
N ALA A 54 4.92 -7.50 -7.77
CA ALA A 54 5.93 -7.67 -6.71
C ALA A 54 5.70 -6.68 -5.55
N CYS A 55 5.37 -5.42 -5.85
CA CYS A 55 5.11 -4.39 -4.84
C CYS A 55 3.81 -4.65 -4.06
N THR A 56 2.74 -5.11 -4.71
CA THR A 56 1.41 -5.22 -4.08
C THR A 56 1.10 -6.60 -3.49
N TRP A 57 1.74 -7.67 -3.98
CA TRP A 57 1.49 -9.04 -3.54
C TRP A 57 2.54 -9.59 -2.58
N VAL A 58 3.82 -9.39 -2.91
CA VAL A 58 4.95 -9.96 -2.15
C VAL A 58 5.28 -9.10 -0.93
N SER A 59 5.18 -7.77 -1.07
CA SER A 59 5.63 -6.84 -0.04
C SER A 59 4.56 -6.50 1.00
N VAL A 60 3.29 -6.78 0.70
CA VAL A 60 2.17 -6.53 1.63
C VAL A 60 2.01 -7.70 2.59
N HIS A 61 2.27 -7.46 3.87
CA HIS A 61 2.24 -8.48 4.92
C HIS A 61 0.92 -8.38 5.69
N PRO A 62 -0.09 -9.22 5.41
CA PRO A 62 -1.37 -9.14 6.09
C PRO A 62 -1.34 -9.72 7.49
N ASN A 63 -2.26 -9.26 8.34
CA ASN A 63 -2.44 -9.83 9.67
C ASN A 63 -3.11 -11.22 9.64
N VAL A 64 -2.90 -11.99 10.71
CA VAL A 64 -3.35 -13.39 10.83
C VAL A 64 -4.87 -13.47 10.65
N PRO A 65 -5.37 -14.32 9.75
CA PRO A 65 -6.80 -14.46 9.50
C PRO A 65 -7.51 -15.22 10.64
N PRO A 66 -8.86 -15.17 10.70
CA PRO A 66 -9.63 -16.04 11.57
C PRO A 66 -9.29 -17.53 11.39
N PRO A 67 -9.35 -18.34 12.46
CA PRO A 67 -9.25 -19.78 12.36
C PRO A 67 -10.38 -20.34 11.47
N ASN A 68 -10.11 -21.43 10.77
CA ASN A 68 -11.07 -22.19 9.94
C ASN A 68 -11.53 -21.53 8.64
N GLN A 69 -10.76 -20.60 8.05
CA GLN A 69 -11.03 -20.13 6.69
C GLN A 69 -10.59 -21.14 5.63
N SER A 70 -11.38 -21.25 4.56
CA SER A 70 -11.03 -22.07 3.39
C SER A 70 -9.93 -21.39 2.55
N SER A 71 -9.18 -22.17 1.76
CA SER A 71 -8.14 -21.65 0.88
C SER A 71 -8.65 -20.57 -0.09
N LEU A 72 -9.90 -20.69 -0.54
CA LEU A 72 -10.53 -19.70 -1.43
C LEU A 72 -10.81 -18.37 -0.70
N GLN A 73 -11.25 -18.43 0.55
CA GLN A 73 -11.44 -17.23 1.38
C GLN A 73 -10.12 -16.52 1.66
N LEU A 74 -9.05 -17.28 1.93
CA LEU A 74 -7.71 -16.76 2.11
C LEU A 74 -7.16 -16.09 0.84
N LEU A 75 -7.38 -16.72 -0.32
CA LEU A 75 -7.02 -16.13 -1.61
C LEU A 75 -7.79 -14.83 -1.86
N TRP A 76 -9.11 -14.82 -1.62
CA TRP A 76 -9.91 -13.60 -1.80
C TRP A 76 -9.48 -12.46 -0.89
N ARG A 77 -9.13 -12.78 0.37
CA ARG A 77 -8.58 -11.81 1.31
C ARG A 77 -7.29 -11.21 0.75
N ARG A 78 -6.37 -12.03 0.24
CA ARG A 78 -5.10 -11.59 -0.39
C ARG A 78 -5.35 -10.69 -1.59
N LEU A 79 -6.25 -11.09 -2.50
CA LEU A 79 -6.61 -10.29 -3.67
C LEU A 79 -7.23 -8.93 -3.27
N LYS A 80 -8.13 -8.91 -2.29
CA LYS A 80 -8.70 -7.66 -1.76
C LYS A 80 -7.61 -6.73 -1.23
N MET A 81 -6.62 -7.27 -0.52
CA MET A 81 -5.51 -6.48 0.03
C MET A 81 -4.58 -5.97 -1.07
N MET A 82 -4.31 -6.77 -2.10
CA MET A 82 -3.56 -6.35 -3.29
C MET A 82 -4.26 -5.19 -4.00
N LEU A 83 -5.59 -5.26 -4.18
CA LEU A 83 -6.38 -4.18 -4.80
C LEU A 83 -6.35 -2.91 -3.95
N ILE A 84 -6.46 -3.03 -2.62
CA ILE A 84 -6.33 -1.88 -1.71
C ILE A 84 -4.93 -1.26 -1.83
N ALA A 85 -3.87 -2.08 -1.84
CA ALA A 85 -2.50 -1.60 -2.01
C ALA A 85 -2.26 -0.95 -3.37
N MET A 86 -2.96 -1.37 -4.42
CA MET A 86 -2.91 -0.74 -5.74
C MET A 86 -3.61 0.64 -5.75
N ILE A 87 -4.76 0.75 -5.08
CA ILE A 87 -5.49 2.01 -4.99
C ILE A 87 -4.78 3.00 -4.08
N ALA A 88 -4.33 2.57 -2.90
CA ALA A 88 -3.81 3.43 -1.85
C ALA A 88 -2.50 2.90 -1.24
N PRO A 89 -1.40 2.81 -2.01
CA PRO A 89 -0.11 2.29 -1.53
C PRO A 89 0.51 3.12 -0.40
N GLU A 90 0.33 4.43 -0.39
CA GLU A 90 0.78 5.32 0.67
C GLU A 90 0.06 5.05 2.00
N ILE A 91 -1.23 4.72 1.97
CA ILE A 91 -1.98 4.32 3.16
C ILE A 91 -1.38 3.02 3.73
N MET A 92 -0.88 2.12 2.86
CA MET A 92 -0.16 0.92 3.32
C MET A 92 1.13 1.26 4.06
N VAL A 93 1.84 2.32 3.67
CA VAL A 93 2.99 2.83 4.44
C VAL A 93 2.54 3.31 5.82
N GLY A 94 1.41 4.02 5.91
CA GLY A 94 0.85 4.42 7.19
C GLY A 94 0.53 3.23 8.10
N PHE A 95 -0.04 2.15 7.55
CA PHE A 95 -0.25 0.90 8.30
C PHE A 95 1.06 0.24 8.71
N ALA A 96 2.03 0.18 7.80
CA ALA A 96 3.34 -0.40 8.07
C ALA A 96 4.08 0.37 9.16
N ALA A 97 4.00 1.70 9.13
CA ALA A 97 4.63 2.59 10.10
C ALA A 97 4.06 2.38 11.51
N ARG A 98 2.73 2.37 11.65
CA ARG A 98 2.07 2.13 12.95
C ARG A 98 2.45 0.77 13.54
N GLN A 99 2.43 -0.28 12.72
CA GLN A 99 2.86 -1.61 13.16
C GLN A 99 4.35 -1.64 13.53
N PHE A 100 5.20 -0.92 12.79
CA PHE A 100 6.62 -0.80 13.11
C PHE A 100 6.85 -0.12 14.45
N PHE A 101 6.27 1.05 14.68
CA PHE A 101 6.43 1.78 15.96
C PHE A 101 5.81 1.02 17.14
N GLY A 102 4.63 0.42 16.96
CA GLY A 102 4.03 -0.48 17.96
C GLY A 102 4.94 -1.66 18.30
N SER A 103 5.54 -2.31 17.30
CA SER A 103 6.50 -3.39 17.53
C SER A 103 7.77 -2.93 18.25
N ARG A 104 8.29 -1.75 17.92
CA ARG A 104 9.47 -1.16 18.56
C ARG A 104 9.23 -0.86 20.04
N TRP A 105 8.04 -0.36 20.35
CA TRP A 105 7.62 -0.14 21.73
C TRP A 105 7.56 -1.46 22.51
N LEU A 106 6.98 -2.52 21.93
CA LEU A 106 6.95 -3.85 22.55
C LEU A 106 8.35 -4.43 22.81
N VAL A 107 9.27 -4.29 21.85
CA VAL A 107 10.67 -4.71 22.00
C VAL A 107 11.32 -3.99 23.18
N LYS A 108 11.14 -2.67 23.28
CA LYS A 108 11.73 -1.83 24.33
C LYS A 108 11.18 -2.15 25.73
N ASN A 109 9.86 -2.34 25.86
CA ASN A 109 9.20 -2.47 27.17
C ASN A 109 9.09 -3.91 27.66
N PHE A 110 8.95 -4.88 26.76
CA PHE A 110 8.69 -6.28 27.13
C PHE A 110 9.79 -7.25 26.69
N ARG A 111 10.93 -6.75 26.17
CA ARG A 111 12.07 -7.59 25.74
C ARG A 111 11.69 -8.68 24.73
N PHE A 112 10.69 -8.42 23.91
CA PHE A 112 10.36 -9.29 22.78
C PHE A 112 11.41 -9.11 21.68
N SER A 113 11.66 -10.15 20.89
CA SER A 113 12.34 -9.98 19.61
C SER A 113 11.46 -9.17 18.65
N SER A 114 12.05 -8.52 17.65
CA SER A 114 11.28 -7.74 16.67
C SER A 114 10.22 -8.59 15.95
N THR A 115 10.53 -9.85 15.65
CA THR A 115 9.58 -10.79 15.02
C THR A 115 8.44 -11.17 15.97
N GLN A 116 8.71 -11.48 17.24
CA GLN A 116 7.64 -11.72 18.24
C GLN A 116 6.74 -10.49 18.40
N ALA A 117 7.33 -9.29 18.44
CA ALA A 117 6.57 -8.05 18.57
C ALA A 117 5.66 -7.78 17.36
N PHE A 118 6.17 -7.97 16.13
CA PHE A 118 5.32 -7.90 14.93
C PHE A 118 4.25 -8.98 14.91
N PHE A 119 4.60 -10.20 15.32
CA PHE A 119 3.67 -11.32 15.40
C PHE A 119 2.54 -11.05 16.41
N PHE A 120 2.86 -10.40 17.52
CA PHE A 120 1.88 -9.91 18.49
C PHE A 120 0.94 -8.85 17.86
N CYS A 121 1.50 -7.80 17.25
CA CYS A 121 0.71 -6.74 16.61
C CYS A 121 -0.21 -7.25 15.48
N MET A 122 0.13 -8.35 14.83
CA MET A 122 -0.69 -8.94 13.76
C MET A 122 -1.71 -9.98 14.25
N GLY A 123 -1.91 -10.10 15.57
CA GLY A 123 -2.85 -11.04 16.18
C GLY A 123 -2.38 -12.49 16.12
N GLY A 124 -1.06 -12.71 16.07
CA GLY A 124 -0.45 -14.02 15.98
C GLY A 124 -0.53 -14.85 17.26
N PHE A 125 -0.88 -14.25 18.40
CA PHE A 125 -1.10 -14.97 19.65
C PHE A 125 -2.59 -14.98 20.00
N VAL A 126 -3.09 -16.14 20.42
CA VAL A 126 -4.47 -16.30 20.90
C VAL A 126 -4.50 -17.02 22.25
N SER A 127 -5.52 -16.76 23.05
CA SER A 127 -5.81 -17.54 24.26
C SER A 127 -6.30 -18.94 23.89
N PRO A 128 -6.35 -19.89 24.84
CA PRO A 128 -6.95 -21.21 24.62
C PRO A 128 -8.41 -21.17 24.15
N MET A 129 -9.13 -20.07 24.39
CA MET A 129 -10.50 -19.85 23.92
C MET A 129 -10.57 -19.34 22.47
N GLY A 130 -9.42 -19.10 21.82
CA GLY A 130 -9.35 -18.61 20.44
C GLY A 130 -9.42 -17.08 20.31
N HIS A 131 -9.38 -16.34 21.43
CA HIS A 131 -9.41 -14.88 21.42
C HIS A 131 -8.01 -14.29 21.23
N PRO A 132 -7.82 -13.33 20.30
CA PRO A 132 -6.52 -12.71 20.08
C PRO A 132 -5.97 -11.99 21.31
N ILE A 133 -4.66 -12.12 21.51
CA ILE A 133 -3.89 -11.38 22.51
C ILE A 133 -3.07 -10.37 21.72
N ALA A 134 -3.57 -9.15 21.64
CA ALA A 134 -3.06 -8.12 20.73
C ALA A 134 -3.02 -6.72 21.34
N THR A 135 -3.64 -6.47 22.50
CA THR A 135 -3.73 -5.14 23.09
C THR A 135 -2.73 -4.90 24.21
N LYS A 136 -2.44 -3.62 24.47
CA LYS A 136 -1.55 -3.20 25.54
C LYS A 136 -2.12 -3.56 26.92
N GLU A 137 -3.42 -3.37 27.10
CA GLU A 137 -4.14 -3.64 28.35
C GLU A 137 -4.00 -5.12 28.76
N GLN A 138 -4.07 -6.04 27.80
CA GLN A 138 -3.87 -7.47 28.06
C GLN A 138 -2.45 -7.78 28.57
N LEU A 139 -1.43 -7.12 28.01
CA LEU A 139 -0.03 -7.29 28.44
C LEU A 139 0.29 -6.60 29.77
N GLU A 140 -0.49 -5.60 30.15
CA GLU A 140 -0.27 -4.81 31.36
C GLU A 140 -1.16 -5.22 32.54
N ASN A 141 -2.19 -6.03 32.29
CA ASN A 141 -3.12 -6.50 33.32
C ASN A 141 -2.38 -7.23 34.46
N PRO A 142 -2.42 -6.72 35.71
CA PRO A 142 -1.69 -7.29 36.84
C PRO A 142 -1.98 -8.78 37.10
N ALA A 143 -3.20 -9.25 36.80
CA ALA A 143 -3.61 -10.63 37.06
C ALA A 143 -2.87 -11.65 36.18
N HIS A 144 -2.55 -11.30 34.94
CA HIS A 144 -2.01 -12.25 33.95
C HIS A 144 -0.76 -11.75 33.22
N ARG A 145 -0.28 -10.54 33.54
CA ARG A 145 0.91 -9.89 32.94
C ARG A 145 2.11 -10.82 32.87
N PHE A 146 2.51 -11.41 34.00
CA PHE A 146 3.71 -12.26 34.04
C PHE A 146 3.55 -13.50 33.16
N VAL A 147 2.39 -14.16 33.24
CA VAL A 147 2.13 -15.40 32.51
C VAL A 147 2.08 -15.15 31.00
N PHE A 148 1.37 -14.12 30.54
CA PHE A 148 1.29 -13.81 29.11
C PHE A 148 2.64 -13.36 28.55
N GLN A 149 3.36 -12.47 29.25
CA GLN A 149 4.67 -12.02 28.79
C GLN A 149 5.68 -13.17 28.73
N MET A 150 5.69 -14.07 29.73
CA MET A 150 6.57 -15.22 29.73
C MET A 150 6.20 -16.21 28.63
N ALA A 151 4.91 -16.50 28.44
CA ALA A 151 4.45 -17.40 27.38
C ALA A 151 4.85 -16.90 25.99
N ILE A 152 4.69 -15.59 25.72
CA ILE A 152 5.09 -14.98 24.46
C ILE A 152 6.61 -15.01 24.28
N ARG A 153 7.39 -14.72 25.33
CA ARG A 153 8.87 -14.75 25.28
C ARG A 153 9.42 -16.15 24.98
N ASN A 154 8.75 -17.18 25.49
CA ASN A 154 9.18 -18.57 25.31
C ASN A 154 8.90 -19.11 23.89
N VAL A 155 8.02 -18.46 23.11
CA VAL A 155 7.79 -18.84 21.71
C VAL A 155 9.00 -18.47 20.88
N ASN A 156 9.63 -19.47 20.27
CA ASN A 156 10.88 -19.24 19.58
C ASN A 156 10.69 -18.42 18.28
N LYS A 157 11.67 -17.58 17.91
CA LYS A 157 11.59 -16.77 16.69
C LYS A 157 11.55 -17.67 15.46
N GLU A 158 12.33 -18.74 15.45
CA GLU A 158 12.38 -19.69 14.33
C GLU A 158 11.03 -20.39 14.14
N GLU A 159 10.30 -20.69 15.23
CA GLU A 159 8.95 -21.26 15.16
C GLU A 159 7.94 -20.30 14.49
N ILE A 160 8.07 -19.00 14.77
CA ILE A 160 7.23 -17.97 14.12
C ILE A 160 7.58 -17.86 12.63
N MET A 161 8.87 -17.87 12.30
CA MET A 161 9.34 -17.74 10.92
C MET A 161 9.02 -18.96 10.06
N ASP A 162 8.99 -20.17 10.63
CA ASP A 162 8.55 -21.39 9.96
C ASP A 162 7.08 -21.31 9.48
N LYS A 163 6.24 -20.51 10.16
CA LYS A 163 4.86 -20.22 9.71
C LYS A 163 4.79 -19.18 8.61
N SER A 164 5.87 -18.45 8.34
CA SER A 164 5.89 -17.44 7.30
C SER A 164 6.01 -18.09 5.93
N LYS A 165 5.13 -17.74 5.00
CA LYS A 165 5.20 -18.26 3.62
C LYS A 165 6.14 -17.47 2.71
N GLY A 166 7.02 -16.65 3.31
CA GLY A 166 7.91 -15.76 2.58
C GLY A 166 9.30 -15.78 3.18
N ASP A 167 10.17 -16.58 2.58
CA ASP A 167 11.58 -16.64 2.96
C ASP A 167 12.34 -15.39 2.49
N ALA A 168 13.53 -15.18 3.05
CA ALA A 168 14.41 -14.06 2.70
C ALA A 168 14.66 -13.96 1.18
N VAL A 169 14.65 -15.10 0.47
CA VAL A 169 14.84 -15.17 -0.99
C VAL A 169 13.69 -14.51 -1.75
N SER A 170 12.43 -14.82 -1.43
CA SER A 170 11.28 -14.24 -2.16
C SER A 170 11.14 -12.74 -1.90
N LYS A 171 11.44 -12.29 -0.67
CA LYS A 171 11.54 -10.87 -0.31
C LYS A 171 12.68 -10.18 -1.05
N GLY A 172 13.83 -10.85 -1.19
CA GLY A 172 15.00 -10.34 -1.91
C GLY A 172 14.74 -10.16 -3.41
N VAL A 173 14.09 -11.13 -4.06
CA VAL A 173 13.76 -11.04 -5.49
C VAL A 173 12.81 -9.87 -5.79
N ALA A 174 11.76 -9.70 -4.98
CA ALA A 174 10.84 -8.57 -5.16
C ALA A 174 11.53 -7.21 -4.98
N LEU A 175 12.47 -7.11 -4.03
CA LEU A 175 13.28 -5.92 -3.82
C LEU A 175 14.21 -5.65 -5.00
N LEU A 176 14.90 -6.68 -5.50
CA LEU A 176 15.77 -6.55 -6.67
C LEU A 176 14.97 -6.11 -7.90
N GLN A 177 13.77 -6.67 -8.13
CA GLN A 177 12.88 -6.25 -9.21
C GLN A 177 12.50 -4.76 -9.09
N GLY A 178 12.11 -4.30 -7.90
CA GLY A 178 11.74 -2.90 -7.67
C GLY A 178 12.92 -1.94 -7.84
N LEU A 179 14.08 -2.27 -7.28
CA LEU A 179 15.30 -1.46 -7.43
C LEU A 179 15.77 -1.41 -8.87
N TRP A 180 15.75 -2.54 -9.58
CA TRP A 180 16.09 -2.59 -10.99
C TRP A 180 15.15 -1.71 -11.83
N PHE A 181 13.85 -1.75 -11.55
CA PHE A 181 12.89 -0.89 -12.23
C PHE A 181 13.15 0.61 -11.99
N ILE A 182 13.46 0.99 -10.74
CA ILE A 182 13.84 2.36 -10.40
C ILE A 182 15.09 2.79 -11.17
N LEU A 183 16.14 1.95 -11.17
CA LEU A 183 17.38 2.23 -11.91
C LEU A 183 17.14 2.37 -13.42
N GLN A 184 16.30 1.52 -14.01
CA GLN A 184 15.90 1.64 -15.42
C GLN A 184 15.22 2.99 -15.69
N CYS A 185 14.25 3.41 -14.87
CA CYS A 185 13.60 4.71 -15.03
C CYS A 185 14.58 5.88 -14.89
N LEU A 186 15.50 5.83 -13.90
CA LEU A 186 16.52 6.86 -13.71
C LEU A 186 17.50 6.94 -14.89
N ALA A 187 17.95 5.81 -15.41
CA ALA A 187 18.83 5.78 -16.58
C ALA A 187 18.13 6.33 -17.83
N ARG A 188 16.84 6.02 -18.02
CA ARG A 188 16.02 6.61 -19.09
C ARG A 188 15.90 8.13 -18.95
N ALA A 189 15.63 8.62 -17.74
CA ALA A 189 15.56 10.06 -17.46
C ALA A 189 16.90 10.76 -17.76
N HIS A 190 18.02 10.18 -17.32
CA HIS A 190 19.36 10.70 -17.56
C HIS A 190 19.73 10.76 -19.06
N ARG A 191 19.22 9.81 -19.86
CA ARG A 191 19.42 9.78 -21.32
C ARG A 191 18.36 10.56 -22.10
N HIS A 192 17.48 11.30 -21.41
CA HIS A 192 16.35 12.01 -22.02
C HIS A 192 15.44 11.10 -22.89
N LEU A 193 15.35 9.81 -22.52
CA LEU A 193 14.43 8.87 -23.15
C LEU A 193 13.06 8.99 -22.51
N ALA A 194 12.01 8.81 -23.31
CA ALA A 194 10.65 8.90 -22.80
C ALA A 194 10.38 7.80 -21.77
N ILE A 195 9.85 8.20 -20.62
CA ILE A 195 9.30 7.30 -19.60
C ILE A 195 7.79 7.29 -19.83
N THR A 196 7.22 6.12 -20.10
CA THR A 196 5.77 5.99 -20.33
C THR A 196 5.00 6.30 -19.06
N GLN A 197 3.75 6.75 -19.19
CA GLN A 197 2.88 7.04 -18.05
C GLN A 197 2.68 5.80 -17.15
N LEU A 198 2.63 4.60 -17.75
CA LEU A 198 2.62 3.34 -17.00
C LEU A 198 3.91 3.11 -16.21
N GLU A 199 5.07 3.44 -16.76
CA GLU A 199 6.33 3.39 -16.03
C GLU A 199 6.38 4.42 -14.90
N VAL A 200 5.83 5.62 -15.09
CA VAL A 200 5.74 6.64 -14.03
C VAL A 200 4.87 6.17 -12.87
N VAL A 201 3.69 5.59 -13.15
CA VAL A 201 2.85 4.98 -12.11
C VAL A 201 3.58 3.85 -11.40
N THR A 202 4.25 2.98 -12.15
CA THR A 202 4.98 1.84 -11.59
C THR A 202 6.18 2.29 -10.74
N LEU A 203 6.88 3.33 -11.17
CA LEU A 203 7.97 3.95 -10.41
C LEU A 203 7.46 4.44 -9.06
N ALA A 204 6.28 5.07 -9.02
CA ALA A 204 5.66 5.52 -7.78
C ALA A 204 5.38 4.33 -6.84
N PHE A 205 4.87 3.19 -7.35
CA PHE A 205 4.72 1.96 -6.57
C PHE A 205 6.06 1.43 -6.05
N ALA A 206 7.09 1.35 -6.91
CA ALA A 206 8.40 0.83 -6.53
C ALA A 206 9.05 1.68 -5.43
N VAL A 207 8.97 3.02 -5.52
CA VAL A 207 9.52 3.93 -4.50
C VAL A 207 8.78 3.80 -3.18
N VAL A 208 7.43 3.80 -3.18
CA VAL A 208 6.65 3.62 -1.95
C VAL A 208 6.92 2.26 -1.32
N ASN A 209 7.11 1.23 -2.13
CA ASN A 209 7.35 -0.13 -1.65
C ASN A 209 8.69 -0.29 -0.90
N ILE A 210 9.69 0.56 -1.17
CA ILE A 210 10.93 0.61 -0.36
C ILE A 210 10.60 0.90 1.10
N PHE A 211 9.70 1.86 1.36
CA PHE A 211 9.28 2.19 2.73
C PHE A 211 8.50 1.06 3.38
N ILE A 212 7.54 0.46 2.65
CA ILE A 212 6.79 -0.70 3.15
C ILE A 212 7.74 -1.83 3.56
N TRP A 213 8.71 -2.14 2.70
CA TRP A 213 9.70 -3.17 2.93
C TRP A 213 10.57 -2.88 4.16
N LEU A 214 11.08 -1.65 4.30
CA LEU A 214 11.89 -1.24 5.46
C LEU A 214 11.12 -1.39 6.77
N LEU A 215 9.85 -0.98 6.77
CA LEU A 215 8.98 -1.01 7.96
C LEU A 215 8.53 -2.43 8.31
N TRP A 216 8.34 -3.31 7.34
CA TRP A 216 7.88 -4.69 7.54
C TRP A 216 8.94 -5.78 7.40
N TRP A 217 10.23 -5.41 7.39
CA TRP A 217 11.32 -6.37 7.23
C TRP A 217 11.23 -7.58 8.18
N ASN A 218 11.02 -7.30 9.48
CA ASN A 218 10.91 -8.32 10.53
C ASN A 218 9.49 -8.87 10.72
N LYS A 219 8.50 -8.39 9.96
CA LYS A 219 7.12 -8.88 10.03
C LYS A 219 7.02 -10.20 9.25
N PRO A 220 6.50 -11.29 9.85
CA PRO A 220 6.22 -12.52 9.14
C PRO A 220 5.25 -12.31 7.97
N LEU A 221 5.54 -12.90 6.81
CA LEU A 221 4.70 -12.85 5.62
C LEU A 221 3.67 -13.99 5.62
N ASP A 222 2.39 -13.65 5.43
CA ASP A 222 1.27 -14.56 5.15
C ASP A 222 1.11 -15.72 6.14
N VAL A 223 1.22 -15.42 7.44
CA VAL A 223 0.97 -16.40 8.50
C VAL A 223 -0.53 -16.66 8.61
N GLN A 224 -0.91 -17.94 8.47
CA GLN A 224 -2.31 -18.35 8.40
C GLN A 224 -2.88 -18.89 9.71
N ARG A 225 -2.03 -19.24 10.67
CA ARG A 225 -2.46 -19.79 11.96
C ARG A 225 -1.76 -19.08 13.12
N PRO A 226 -2.50 -18.64 14.15
CA PRO A 226 -1.90 -18.09 15.35
C PRO A 226 -1.29 -19.21 16.22
N ILE A 227 -0.52 -18.80 17.22
CA ILE A 227 0.04 -19.63 18.28
C ILE A 227 -0.82 -19.43 19.53
N VAL A 228 -1.24 -20.54 20.13
CA VAL A 228 -2.00 -20.52 21.37
C VAL A 228 -1.04 -20.31 22.54
N VAL A 229 -1.29 -19.28 23.36
CA VAL A 229 -0.46 -18.94 24.53
C VAL A 229 -1.32 -18.63 25.75
N GLY A 230 -0.75 -18.89 26.93
CA GLY A 230 -1.40 -18.66 28.22
C GLY A 230 -2.03 -19.92 28.84
N PRO A 231 -2.44 -19.85 30.12
CA PRO A 231 -3.06 -20.97 30.81
C PRO A 231 -4.53 -21.14 30.41
N THR A 232 -5.05 -22.35 30.49
CA THR A 232 -6.48 -22.66 30.44
C THR A 232 -7.12 -22.12 31.72
N LEU A 233 -7.40 -20.82 31.77
CA LEU A 233 -8.12 -20.23 32.88
C LEU A 233 -9.59 -20.59 32.72
N SER A 234 -10.07 -21.48 33.58
CA SER A 234 -11.50 -21.67 33.81
C SER A 234 -12.09 -20.32 34.23
N ASP A 235 -13.20 -19.94 33.59
CA ASP A 235 -13.94 -18.69 33.74
C ASP A 235 -13.85 -18.09 35.16
N SER A 236 -13.02 -17.08 35.33
CA SER A 236 -13.30 -16.04 36.33
C SER A 236 -13.95 -14.91 35.55
N GLY A 237 -15.28 -14.87 35.60
CA GLY A 237 -16.10 -13.93 34.87
C GLY A 237 -15.69 -12.48 35.12
N SER A 238 -14.91 -11.92 34.21
CA SER A 238 -15.00 -10.51 33.89
C SER A 238 -16.01 -10.40 32.75
N GLN A 239 -17.29 -10.33 33.10
CA GLN A 239 -18.27 -9.73 32.20
C GLN A 239 -17.82 -8.28 31.97
N GLY A 240 -17.04 -8.06 30.92
CA GLY A 240 -16.96 -6.75 30.30
C GLY A 240 -18.38 -6.43 29.84
N THR A 241 -18.89 -5.28 30.29
CA THR A 241 -20.15 -4.70 29.81
C THR A 241 -20.22 -4.80 28.28
N ALA A 242 -21.34 -5.30 27.77
CA ALA A 242 -21.61 -5.36 26.33
C ALA A 242 -21.39 -3.95 25.74
N PRO A 243 -20.70 -3.83 24.59
CA PRO A 243 -20.37 -2.52 24.04
C PRO A 243 -21.63 -1.83 23.50
N ASP A 244 -21.65 -0.51 23.62
CA ASP A 244 -22.53 0.35 22.83
C ASP A 244 -22.39 0.00 21.35
N GLN A 245 -23.52 0.01 20.61
CA GLN A 245 -23.53 -0.28 19.18
C GLN A 245 -22.54 0.61 18.43
N PHE A 246 -21.52 -0.01 17.85
CA PHE A 246 -20.51 0.66 17.02
C PHE A 246 -21.20 1.43 15.88
N SER A 247 -21.18 2.77 15.94
CA SER A 247 -21.86 3.58 14.94
C SER A 247 -21.22 3.37 13.56
N HIS A 248 -22.01 3.44 12.49
CA HIS A 248 -21.48 3.37 11.13
C HIS A 248 -20.42 4.46 10.84
N VAL A 249 -20.47 5.58 11.57
CA VAL A 249 -19.51 6.69 11.45
C VAL A 249 -18.15 6.32 12.06
N ASP A 250 -18.14 5.62 13.19
CA ASP A 250 -16.90 5.17 13.85
C ASP A 250 -16.26 4.01 13.08
N GLN A 251 -17.08 3.12 12.49
CA GLN A 251 -16.59 2.10 11.55
C GLN A 251 -15.90 2.73 10.34
N LEU A 252 -16.46 3.81 9.82
CA LEU A 252 -15.96 4.53 8.66
C LEU A 252 -14.70 5.35 9.00
N ARG A 253 -14.68 6.09 10.13
CA ARG A 253 -13.47 6.77 10.65
C ARG A 253 -12.31 5.80 10.86
N THR A 254 -12.59 4.62 11.40
CA THR A 254 -11.62 3.55 11.62
C THR A 254 -11.07 2.97 10.32
N ALA A 255 -11.92 2.84 9.28
CA ALA A 255 -11.51 2.39 7.96
C ALA A 255 -10.65 3.42 7.19
N ILE A 256 -10.74 4.70 7.57
CA ILE A 256 -10.19 5.85 6.83
C ILE A 256 -8.88 6.38 7.40
N LEU A 257 -8.81 6.61 8.72
CA LEU A 257 -7.65 7.24 9.38
C LEU A 257 -6.56 6.24 9.78
N GLY A 258 -6.86 4.96 9.58
CA GLY A 258 -6.02 3.84 9.92
C GLY A 258 -6.32 3.33 11.32
N PHE A 259 -6.49 2.00 11.42
CA PHE A 259 -6.81 1.26 12.63
C PHE A 259 -6.12 1.79 13.91
N ARG A 260 -6.84 2.61 14.66
CA ARG A 260 -6.68 2.78 16.09
C ARG A 260 -8.02 2.47 16.71
N THR A 261 -8.07 1.42 17.52
CA THR A 261 -9.07 1.34 18.55
C THR A 261 -8.41 0.71 19.77
N ASN A 262 -8.34 1.46 20.87
CA ASN A 262 -8.34 0.86 22.21
C ASN A 262 -9.65 0.04 22.43
N GLU A 263 -10.61 0.16 21.50
CA GLU A 263 -11.94 -0.47 21.45
C GLU A 263 -11.98 -1.73 20.57
N TYR A 264 -10.86 -2.20 20.01
CA TYR A 264 -10.81 -3.60 19.55
C TYR A 264 -10.98 -4.45 20.80
N HIS A 265 -12.12 -5.12 20.92
CA HIS A 265 -12.37 -6.04 22.01
C HIS A 265 -11.88 -7.44 21.61
N PRO A 266 -10.65 -7.84 22.01
CA PRO A 266 -10.10 -9.15 21.67
C PRO A 266 -11.00 -10.30 22.10
N LEU A 267 -11.79 -10.11 23.17
CA LEU A 267 -12.67 -11.12 23.74
C LEU A 267 -13.94 -11.38 22.92
N SER A 268 -14.35 -10.47 22.02
CA SER A 268 -15.51 -10.69 21.14
C SER A 268 -15.11 -11.01 19.71
N SER A 269 -13.82 -10.93 19.39
CA SER A 269 -13.28 -11.09 18.06
C SER A 269 -12.50 -12.39 17.92
N VAL A 270 -12.58 -13.02 16.74
CA VAL A 270 -11.85 -14.27 16.42
C VAL A 270 -10.50 -13.99 15.71
N SER A 271 -10.28 -12.76 15.26
CA SER A 271 -9.01 -12.31 14.66
C SER A 271 -8.93 -10.78 14.63
N VAL A 272 -7.71 -10.25 14.56
CA VAL A 272 -7.51 -8.82 14.25
C VAL A 272 -7.74 -8.53 12.76
N PRO A 273 -8.25 -7.34 12.39
CA PRO A 273 -8.32 -6.92 10.99
C PRO A 273 -6.96 -6.93 10.26
N SER A 274 -6.97 -7.04 8.93
CA SER A 274 -5.76 -7.26 8.09
C SER A 274 -4.63 -6.26 8.28
N PHE A 275 -4.96 -5.00 8.57
CA PHE A 275 -4.00 -3.91 8.74
C PHE A 275 -4.10 -3.24 10.10
N TRP A 276 -4.71 -3.94 11.06
CA TRP A 276 -4.82 -3.47 12.43
C TRP A 276 -3.44 -3.31 13.06
N SER A 277 -3.27 -2.29 13.89
CA SER A 277 -2.08 -2.04 14.70
C SER A 277 -2.47 -1.75 16.14
N MET A 278 -1.65 -2.20 17.08
CA MET A 278 -1.78 -1.80 18.49
C MET A 278 -1.67 -0.27 18.60
N ALA A 279 -2.60 0.33 19.33
CA ALA A 279 -2.54 1.75 19.66
C ALA A 279 -1.34 2.04 20.57
N HIS A 280 -0.51 2.99 20.16
CA HIS A 280 0.57 3.56 20.95
C HIS A 280 0.36 5.08 21.07
N ASN A 281 0.73 5.66 22.21
CA ASN A 281 0.24 6.99 22.61
C ASN A 281 0.68 8.16 21.72
N ASP A 282 1.60 7.97 20.76
CA ASP A 282 2.08 9.02 19.86
C ASP A 282 2.31 8.49 18.43
N ASP A 283 1.25 8.41 17.61
CA ASP A 283 1.33 8.03 16.18
C ASP A 283 1.82 9.17 15.26
N ILE A 284 2.38 10.25 15.84
CA ILE A 284 2.84 11.43 15.10
C ILE A 284 3.85 11.01 14.02
N GLU A 285 4.80 10.14 14.37
CA GLU A 285 5.83 9.65 13.45
C GLU A 285 5.23 8.88 12.27
N ALA A 286 4.24 8.01 12.52
CA ALA A 286 3.57 7.25 11.47
C ALA A 286 2.73 8.15 10.54
N ASN A 287 2.05 9.14 11.11
CA ASN A 287 1.26 10.11 10.35
C ASN A 287 2.15 11.03 9.51
N LEU A 288 3.27 11.50 10.06
CA LEU A 288 4.25 12.28 9.31
C LEU A 288 4.82 11.47 8.16
N LEU A 289 5.17 10.19 8.40
CA LEU A 289 5.66 9.33 7.33
C LEU A 289 4.60 9.09 6.25
N LEU A 290 3.34 8.91 6.63
CA LEU A 290 2.22 8.79 5.69
C LEU A 290 2.09 10.04 4.80
N ILE A 291 2.10 11.23 5.40
CA ILE A 291 1.97 12.51 4.67
C ILE A 291 3.15 12.70 3.73
N LEU A 292 4.39 12.51 4.22
CA LEU A 292 5.59 12.72 3.43
C LEU A 292 5.70 11.73 2.27
N VAL A 293 5.45 10.44 2.52
CA VAL A 293 5.50 9.41 1.48
C VAL A 293 4.32 9.52 0.51
N GLY A 294 3.13 9.91 0.99
CA GLY A 294 1.97 10.21 0.12
C GLY A 294 2.22 11.40 -0.80
N ALA A 295 2.80 12.48 -0.28
CA ALA A 295 3.20 13.62 -1.10
C ALA A 295 4.26 13.24 -2.15
N LEU A 296 5.28 12.46 -1.74
CA LEU A 296 6.29 11.90 -2.66
C LEU A 296 5.64 11.04 -3.76
N PHE A 297 4.70 10.17 -3.39
CA PHE A 297 3.98 9.30 -4.31
C PHE A 297 3.24 10.10 -5.39
N GLY A 298 2.49 11.13 -5.00
CA GLY A 298 1.83 12.01 -5.96
C GLY A 298 2.80 12.87 -6.77
N ALA A 299 3.89 13.34 -6.17
CA ALA A 299 4.91 14.13 -6.86
C ALA A 299 5.59 13.35 -8.00
N ILE A 300 5.76 12.03 -7.86
CA ILE A 300 6.28 11.18 -8.95
C ILE A 300 5.31 11.18 -10.15
N HIS A 301 3.99 11.19 -9.94
CA HIS A 301 3.02 11.28 -11.04
C HIS A 301 3.10 12.65 -11.74
N CYS A 302 3.40 13.71 -10.99
CA CYS A 302 3.69 15.02 -11.55
C CYS A 302 4.98 15.05 -12.38
N ALA A 303 5.89 14.07 -12.29
CA ALA A 303 7.05 14.02 -13.17
C ALA A 303 6.68 13.88 -14.66
N ALA A 304 5.48 13.34 -14.95
CA ALA A 304 4.90 13.31 -16.29
C ALA A 304 4.19 14.61 -16.70
N TRP A 305 4.43 15.74 -16.02
CA TRP A 305 3.71 17.00 -16.27
C TRP A 305 3.76 17.45 -17.73
N ASN A 306 4.93 17.30 -18.36
CA ASN A 306 5.20 17.69 -19.74
C ASN A 306 5.19 16.49 -20.71
N ALA A 307 4.62 15.35 -20.30
CA ALA A 307 4.47 14.20 -21.17
C ALA A 307 3.52 14.50 -22.34
N ILE A 308 3.64 13.72 -23.42
CA ILE A 308 2.74 13.79 -24.57
C ILE A 308 1.47 13.01 -24.21
N PHE A 309 0.32 13.63 -24.44
CA PHE A 309 -1.00 13.03 -24.28
C PHE A 309 -1.77 13.12 -25.61
N PRO A 310 -2.59 12.12 -25.99
CA PRO A 310 -3.43 12.13 -27.18
C PRO A 310 -4.39 13.31 -27.22
N THR A 311 -4.94 13.70 -26.06
CA THR A 311 -5.89 14.81 -25.98
C THR A 311 -5.52 15.79 -24.86
N PRO A 312 -5.86 17.10 -25.01
CA PRO A 312 -5.72 18.07 -23.93
C PRO A 312 -6.52 17.71 -22.67
N ALA A 313 -7.65 17.02 -22.84
CA ALA A 313 -8.48 16.55 -21.74
C ALA A 313 -7.73 15.52 -20.88
N GLU A 314 -7.14 14.50 -21.51
CA GLU A 314 -6.37 13.46 -20.81
C GLU A 314 -5.18 14.06 -20.05
N MET A 315 -4.48 15.02 -20.66
CA MET A 315 -3.40 15.77 -20.01
C MET A 315 -3.87 16.48 -18.74
N TRP A 316 -4.95 17.26 -18.81
CA TRP A 316 -5.44 17.99 -17.64
C TRP A 316 -6.01 17.05 -16.58
N ILE A 317 -6.70 15.99 -16.98
CA ILE A 317 -7.22 14.97 -16.06
C ILE A 317 -6.07 14.29 -15.30
N TRP A 318 -4.97 13.95 -15.98
CA TRP A 318 -3.77 13.41 -15.34
C TRP A 318 -3.19 14.38 -14.31
N ARG A 319 -2.98 15.64 -14.71
CA ARG A 319 -2.39 16.68 -13.85
C ARG A 319 -3.25 16.94 -12.61
N MET A 320 -4.56 17.10 -12.79
CA MET A 320 -5.49 17.33 -11.68
C MET A 320 -5.55 16.12 -10.76
N SER A 321 -5.60 14.89 -11.30
CA SER A 321 -5.58 13.67 -10.51
C SER A 321 -4.29 13.53 -9.70
N SER A 322 -3.14 13.88 -10.28
CA SER A 322 -1.84 13.89 -9.59
C SER A 322 -1.81 14.87 -8.42
N LEU A 323 -2.38 16.07 -8.58
CA LEU A 323 -2.51 17.05 -7.49
C LEU A 323 -3.51 16.59 -6.41
N VAL A 324 -4.63 15.97 -6.80
CA VAL A 324 -5.63 15.44 -5.85
C VAL A 324 -5.01 14.38 -4.93
N ILE A 325 -4.21 13.45 -5.47
CA ILE A 325 -3.58 12.40 -4.66
C ILE A 325 -2.45 12.93 -3.74
N ILE A 326 -1.93 14.13 -3.99
CA ILE A 326 -1.03 14.84 -3.06
C ILE A 326 -1.85 15.52 -1.94
N ALA A 327 -2.93 16.23 -2.32
CA ALA A 327 -3.66 17.10 -1.40
C ALA A 327 -4.57 16.33 -0.43
N VAL A 328 -5.31 15.32 -0.92
CA VAL A 328 -6.32 14.63 -0.12
C VAL A 328 -5.75 13.92 1.10
N PRO A 329 -4.64 13.16 1.03
CA PRO A 329 -4.07 12.51 2.22
C PRO A 329 -3.66 13.49 3.32
N CYS A 330 -3.37 14.76 2.98
CA CYS A 330 -3.04 15.82 3.94
C CYS A 330 -4.29 16.40 4.62
N LEU A 331 -5.46 16.31 4.00
CA LEU A 331 -6.69 16.97 4.43
C LEU A 331 -7.11 16.62 5.87
N PRO A 332 -7.14 15.34 6.31
CA PRO A 332 -7.57 15.01 7.67
C PRO A 332 -6.69 15.64 8.75
N TYR A 333 -5.39 15.78 8.48
CA TYR A 333 -4.42 16.34 9.41
C TYR A 333 -4.49 17.87 9.46
N LEU A 334 -4.67 18.51 8.30
CA LEU A 334 -4.84 19.97 8.21
C LEU A 334 -6.15 20.42 8.86
N LEU A 335 -7.22 19.62 8.74
CA LEU A 335 -8.53 19.93 9.29
C LEU A 335 -8.73 19.40 10.72
N ALA A 336 -7.77 18.66 11.29
CA ALA A 336 -7.87 18.12 12.65
C ALA A 336 -8.18 19.17 13.73
N PRO A 337 -7.66 20.41 13.69
CA PRO A 337 -8.04 21.43 14.66
C PRO A 337 -9.55 21.78 14.65
N LEU A 338 -10.26 21.55 13.55
CA LEU A 338 -11.70 21.80 13.48
C LEU A 338 -12.51 20.82 14.35
N THR A 339 -11.94 19.65 14.69
CA THR A 339 -12.63 18.66 15.53
C THR A 339 -12.69 19.08 16.99
N THR A 340 -12.00 20.16 17.41
CA THR A 340 -12.16 20.72 18.77
C THR A 340 -13.42 21.56 18.92
N ILE A 341 -14.18 21.75 17.83
CA ILE A 341 -15.40 22.55 17.78
C ILE A 341 -16.55 21.60 17.42
N ASP A 342 -17.40 21.26 18.40
CA ASP A 342 -18.40 20.18 18.30
C ASP A 342 -19.30 20.26 17.05
N TRP A 343 -19.79 21.46 16.70
CA TRP A 343 -20.68 21.63 15.54
C TRP A 343 -19.97 21.46 14.18
N LEU A 344 -18.64 21.54 14.12
CA LEU A 344 -17.84 21.31 12.91
C LEU A 344 -17.41 19.85 12.73
N GLU A 345 -17.61 18.99 13.73
CA GLU A 345 -17.18 17.59 13.68
C GLU A 345 -17.90 16.80 12.56
N SER A 346 -19.19 17.07 12.38
CA SER A 346 -19.99 16.48 11.29
C SER A 346 -19.48 16.95 9.92
N THR A 347 -19.17 18.25 9.79
CA THR A 347 -18.62 18.83 8.56
C THR A 347 -17.25 18.26 8.23
N TYR A 348 -16.36 18.14 9.22
CA TYR A 348 -15.05 17.50 9.07
C TYR A 348 -15.20 16.07 8.51
N THR A 349 -16.12 15.30 9.09
CA THR A 349 -16.37 13.92 8.67
C THR A 349 -16.84 13.86 7.21
N VAL A 350 -17.80 14.69 6.82
CA VAL A 350 -18.29 14.76 5.43
C VAL A 350 -17.18 15.17 4.46
N LEU A 351 -16.36 16.15 4.81
CA LEU A 351 -15.23 16.60 3.97
C LEU A 351 -14.19 15.49 3.76
N VAL A 352 -13.88 14.73 4.81
CA VAL A 352 -12.97 13.57 4.72
C VAL A 352 -13.55 12.49 3.80
N LEU A 353 -14.84 12.17 3.90
CA LEU A 353 -15.50 11.19 3.03
C LEU A 353 -15.50 11.61 1.56
N LEU A 354 -15.80 12.88 1.33
CA LEU A 354 -15.76 13.46 -0.02
C LEU A 354 -14.34 13.44 -0.58
N GLY A 355 -13.35 13.78 0.23
CA GLY A 355 -11.94 13.69 -0.12
C GLY A 355 -11.56 12.27 -0.58
N ILE A 356 -11.95 11.25 0.18
CA ILE A 356 -11.67 9.83 -0.16
C ILE A 356 -12.31 9.42 -1.46
N PHE A 357 -13.56 9.83 -1.71
CA PHE A 357 -14.21 9.57 -2.98
C PHE A 357 -13.40 10.15 -4.14
N PHE A 358 -12.99 11.42 -4.05
CA PHE A 358 -12.17 12.06 -5.08
C PHE A 358 -10.78 11.44 -5.22
N TYR A 359 -10.18 11.02 -4.11
CA TYR A 359 -8.90 10.31 -4.12
C TYR A 359 -9.00 8.98 -4.87
N ILE A 360 -9.99 8.13 -4.54
CA ILE A 360 -10.19 6.84 -5.21
C ILE A 360 -10.46 7.06 -6.70
N ALA A 361 -11.30 8.05 -7.05
CA ALA A 361 -11.57 8.40 -8.44
C ALA A 361 -10.29 8.82 -9.17
N ALA A 362 -9.48 9.73 -8.59
CA ALA A 362 -8.21 10.17 -9.15
C ALA A 362 -7.22 9.01 -9.34
N ARG A 363 -7.16 8.06 -8.40
CA ARG A 363 -6.31 6.86 -8.51
C ARG A 363 -6.74 5.94 -9.64
N ILE A 364 -8.04 5.67 -9.77
CA ILE A 364 -8.58 4.86 -10.87
C ILE A 364 -8.28 5.56 -12.22
N ILE A 365 -8.49 6.87 -12.29
CA ILE A 365 -8.21 7.67 -13.49
C ILE A 365 -6.74 7.57 -13.88
N LEU A 366 -5.80 7.76 -12.95
CA LEU A 366 -4.36 7.65 -13.24
C LEU A 366 -3.97 6.26 -13.76
N LEU A 367 -4.53 5.20 -13.18
CA LEU A 367 -4.28 3.82 -13.63
C LEU A 367 -4.85 3.56 -15.03
N VAL A 368 -6.07 4.05 -15.30
CA VAL A 368 -6.73 3.91 -16.61
C VAL A 368 -5.98 4.71 -17.68
N LEU A 369 -5.65 5.97 -17.40
CA LEU A 369 -4.87 6.80 -18.32
C LEU A 369 -3.51 6.18 -18.58
N ALA A 370 -2.78 5.75 -17.55
CA ALA A 370 -1.48 5.10 -17.74
C ALA A 370 -1.50 3.93 -18.74
N LEU A 371 -2.60 3.18 -18.82
CA LEU A 371 -2.82 2.13 -19.82
C LEU A 371 -3.28 2.70 -21.17
N ALA A 372 -4.21 3.65 -21.17
CA ALA A 372 -4.75 4.26 -22.39
C ALA A 372 -3.67 4.99 -23.20
N GLU A 373 -2.74 5.66 -22.53
CA GLU A 373 -1.63 6.42 -23.11
C GLU A 373 -0.63 5.53 -23.88
N LEU A 374 -0.64 4.21 -23.67
CA LEU A 374 0.19 3.28 -24.45
C LEU A 374 -0.16 3.26 -25.95
N ARG A 375 -1.33 3.78 -26.34
CA ARG A 375 -1.75 3.92 -27.74
C ARG A 375 -0.96 4.97 -28.53
N LEU A 376 -0.33 5.93 -27.83
CA LEU A 376 0.44 7.00 -28.43
C LEU A 376 1.74 7.21 -27.64
N LEU A 377 2.77 6.48 -28.03
CA LEU A 377 4.09 6.60 -27.43
C LEU A 377 5.07 7.29 -28.40
N PRO A 378 5.95 8.18 -27.90
CA PRO A 378 7.02 8.74 -28.71
C PRO A 378 8.03 7.65 -29.11
N ALA A 379 8.73 7.84 -30.23
CA ALA A 379 9.74 6.89 -30.73
C ALA A 379 10.81 6.52 -29.68
N SER A 380 11.25 7.50 -28.88
CA SER A 380 12.24 7.29 -27.82
C SER A 380 11.75 6.37 -26.68
N ALA A 381 10.44 6.11 -26.60
CA ALA A 381 9.88 5.13 -25.67
C ALA A 381 10.29 3.70 -26.03
N PHE A 382 10.70 3.43 -27.27
CA PHE A 382 11.10 2.09 -27.76
C PHE A 382 12.61 1.89 -27.85
N VAL A 383 13.40 2.91 -27.50
CA VAL A 383 14.86 2.80 -27.36
C VAL A 383 15.19 2.25 -25.98
N ASP A 384 16.02 1.22 -25.88
CA ASP A 384 16.44 0.64 -24.60
C ASP A 384 17.64 1.38 -23.99
N VAL A 385 17.87 1.17 -22.70
CA VAL A 385 19.03 1.71 -21.98
C VAL A 385 20.24 0.83 -22.25
N ASN A 386 21.28 1.41 -22.84
CA ASN A 386 22.54 0.71 -23.01
C ASN A 386 23.34 0.66 -21.69
N TRP A 387 23.13 -0.40 -20.91
CA TRP A 387 23.76 -0.61 -19.60
C TRP A 387 25.29 -0.75 -19.65
N SER A 388 25.88 -1.14 -20.79
CA SER A 388 27.35 -1.21 -20.94
C SER A 388 28.03 0.15 -20.78
N THR A 389 27.29 1.24 -21.01
CA THR A 389 27.79 2.59 -20.77
C THR A 389 27.86 2.98 -19.29
N TYR A 390 27.18 2.24 -18.41
CA TYR A 390 27.10 2.51 -16.98
C TYR A 390 27.95 1.54 -16.15
N ILE A 391 28.03 0.28 -16.58
CA ILE A 391 28.78 -0.76 -15.87
C ILE A 391 30.11 -0.95 -16.60
N PRO A 392 31.25 -0.57 -16.01
CA PRO A 392 32.54 -0.80 -16.64
C PRO A 392 32.72 -2.29 -16.90
N HIS A 393 33.11 -2.65 -18.12
CA HIS A 393 33.46 -4.03 -18.47
C HIS A 393 34.67 -4.45 -17.62
N ILE A 394 34.48 -5.40 -16.70
CA ILE A 394 35.55 -6.06 -15.96
C ILE A 394 35.77 -7.44 -16.55
#